data_AF-A0A4R5VGD5-F1
#
_entry.id   AF-A0A4R5VGD5-F1
#
_cell.length_a   1.000
_cell.length_b   1.000
_cell.length_c   1.000
_cell.angle_alpha   90.00
_cell.angle_beta   90.00
_cell.angle_gamma   90.00
#
_symmetry.space_group_name_H-M   'P 1'
#
loop_
_entity.id
_entity.type
_entity.pdbx_description
1 polymer ?
#
loop_
_entity_poly.entity_id
_entity_poly.type
_entity_poly.pdbx_seq_one_letter_code
_entity_poly.pdbx_strand_id
1 'polypeptide(L)'
;MATKKTTKTTTPDDNIASAAQAMADLTAMYQKMGMNAMAFMGGDWMERMSDMGAEMLEFYTQRVQADVDLYHKLLHCKDLHEMQEIQGEFLQRAINRYTEETGKIIEMSKSAMGGGS
;
A
#
# COMPACT_ATOMS: atom_id res chain seq x y z
N MET A 1 18.02 -4.76 -65.39
CA MET A 1 17.36 -4.13 -64.23
C MET A 1 17.96 -4.74 -62.97
N ALA A 2 18.64 -3.95 -62.13
CA ALA A 2 19.16 -4.42 -60.84
C ALA A 2 18.83 -3.37 -59.78
N THR A 3 17.96 -3.71 -58.85
CA THR A 3 17.54 -2.88 -57.71
C THR A 3 18.62 -2.94 -56.63
N LYS A 4 19.37 -1.83 -56.45
CA LYS A 4 20.32 -1.68 -55.35
C LYS A 4 19.55 -1.36 -54.07
N LYS A 5 19.47 -2.34 -53.17
CA LYS A 5 18.93 -2.20 -51.81
C LYS A 5 19.89 -1.30 -51.03
N THR A 6 19.47 -0.08 -50.72
CA THR A 6 20.26 0.85 -49.89
C THR A 6 20.08 0.44 -48.43
N THR A 7 20.98 -0.40 -47.93
CA THR A 7 21.15 -0.64 -46.50
C THR A 7 21.65 0.66 -45.88
N LYS A 8 20.81 1.33 -45.08
CA LYS A 8 21.21 2.53 -44.32
C LYS A 8 22.11 2.04 -43.18
N THR A 9 23.42 2.18 -43.36
CA THR A 9 24.41 1.83 -42.32
C THR A 9 24.33 2.86 -41.21
N THR A 10 23.71 2.52 -40.09
CA THR A 10 23.73 3.33 -38.86
C THR A 10 25.16 3.36 -38.32
N THR A 11 25.71 4.56 -38.08
CA THR A 11 27.07 4.72 -37.56
C THR A 11 27.09 4.61 -36.03
N PRO A 12 28.24 4.27 -35.39
CA PRO A 12 28.33 4.18 -33.92
C PRO A 12 27.88 5.45 -33.19
N ASP A 13 28.09 6.63 -33.80
CA ASP A 13 27.71 7.93 -33.24
C ASP A 13 26.18 8.13 -33.18
N ASP A 14 25.44 7.58 -34.14
CA ASP A 14 23.97 7.62 -34.14
C ASP A 14 23.38 6.81 -32.96
N ASN A 15 24.05 5.71 -32.59
CA ASN A 15 23.63 4.87 -31.47
C ASN A 15 23.87 5.58 -30.13
N ILE A 16 25.01 6.27 -29.97
CA ILE A 16 25.33 7.05 -28.76
C ILE A 16 24.36 8.23 -28.61
N ALA A 17 24.04 8.94 -29.69
CA ALA A 17 23.04 10.00 -29.68
C ALA A 17 21.63 9.48 -29.31
N SER A 18 21.23 8.31 -29.84
CA SER A 18 19.95 7.67 -29.50
C SER A 18 19.88 7.23 -28.03
N ALA A 19 20.99 6.73 -27.48
CA ALA A 19 21.08 6.30 -26.09
C ALA A 19 21.04 7.52 -25.14
N ALA A 20 21.72 8.61 -25.49
CA ALA A 20 21.66 9.87 -24.75
C ALA A 20 20.24 10.46 -24.76
N GLN A 21 19.55 10.42 -25.91
CA GLN A 21 18.16 10.86 -26.01
C GLN A 21 17.22 9.98 -25.16
N ALA A 22 17.38 8.66 -25.21
CA ALA A 22 16.59 7.74 -24.39
C ALA A 22 16.78 7.97 -22.89
N MET A 23 18.00 8.29 -22.45
CA MET A 23 18.29 8.64 -21.06
C MET A 23 17.70 10.02 -20.67
N ALA A 24 17.72 10.99 -21.59
CA ALA A 24 17.08 12.29 -21.38
C ALA A 24 15.55 12.16 -21.27
N ASP A 25 14.92 11.37 -22.14
CA ASP A 25 13.48 11.09 -22.12
C ASP A 25 13.08 10.33 -20.84
N LEU A 26 13.88 9.36 -20.42
CA LEU A 26 13.70 8.65 -19.14
C LEU A 26 13.77 9.63 -17.97
N THR A 27 14.75 10.52 -17.95
CA THR A 27 14.92 11.53 -16.89
C THR A 27 13.73 12.50 -16.87
N ALA A 28 13.29 12.98 -18.04
CA ALA A 28 12.12 13.85 -18.17
C ALA A 28 10.83 13.16 -17.70
N MET A 29 10.67 11.86 -18.00
CA MET A 29 9.56 11.05 -17.52
C MET A 29 9.58 10.93 -15.99
N TYR A 30 10.74 10.67 -15.39
CA TYR A 30 10.90 10.61 -13.93
C TYR A 30 10.60 11.96 -13.27
N GLN A 31 11.10 13.06 -13.82
CA GLN A 31 10.80 14.40 -13.30
C GLN A 31 9.30 14.71 -13.38
N LYS A 32 8.66 14.40 -14.52
CA LYS A 32 7.22 14.60 -14.70
C LYS A 32 6.40 13.76 -13.72
N MET A 33 6.77 12.50 -13.51
CA MET A 33 6.10 11.65 -12.52
C MET A 33 6.32 12.17 -11.09
N GLY A 34 7.53 12.59 -10.74
CA GLY A 34 7.83 13.17 -9.43
C GLY A 34 7.08 14.48 -9.16
N MET A 35 7.01 15.38 -10.14
CA MET A 35 6.25 16.63 -10.04
C MET A 35 4.73 16.38 -9.94
N ASN A 36 4.20 15.43 -10.70
CA ASN A 36 2.79 15.04 -10.58
C ASN A 36 2.49 14.40 -9.23
N ALA A 37 3.38 13.55 -8.71
CA ALA A 37 3.24 12.96 -7.37
C ALA A 37 3.23 14.06 -6.29
N MET A 38 4.14 15.04 -6.35
CA MET A 38 4.16 16.16 -5.42
C MET A 38 2.91 17.05 -5.49
N ALA A 39 2.33 17.24 -6.69
CA ALA A 39 1.07 17.98 -6.85
C ALA A 39 -0.14 17.23 -6.25
N PHE A 40 -0.08 15.90 -6.23
CA PHE A 40 -1.10 15.05 -5.61
C PHE A 40 -0.92 14.91 -4.09
N MET A 41 0.33 14.95 -3.61
CA MET A 41 0.72 14.88 -2.19
C MET A 41 0.64 16.25 -1.49
N GLY A 42 -0.51 16.93 -1.59
CA GLY A 42 -0.78 18.16 -0.83
C GLY A 42 -0.88 17.92 0.68
N GLY A 43 -1.08 18.99 1.46
CA GLY A 43 -1.25 18.90 2.93
C GLY A 43 -2.35 17.91 3.34
N ASP A 44 -3.50 17.94 2.65
CA ASP A 44 -4.63 17.03 2.85
C ASP A 44 -4.29 15.55 2.62
N TRP A 45 -3.37 15.24 1.71
CA TRP A 45 -2.92 13.87 1.49
C TRP A 45 -2.03 13.40 2.64
N MET A 46 -1.13 14.27 3.12
CA MET A 46 -0.26 13.98 4.26
C MET A 46 -1.08 13.74 5.54
N GLU A 47 -2.11 14.55 5.80
CA GLU A 47 -3.02 14.40 6.94
C GLU A 47 -3.78 13.08 6.87
N ARG A 48 -4.38 12.75 5.71
CA ARG A 48 -5.08 11.47 5.50
C ARG A 48 -4.18 10.25 5.64
N MET A 49 -2.93 10.34 5.18
CA MET A 49 -1.94 9.27 5.37
C MET A 49 -1.52 9.13 6.84
N SER A 50 -1.46 10.24 7.58
CA SER A 50 -1.23 10.22 9.03
C SER A 50 -2.37 9.54 9.77
N ASP A 51 -3.62 9.88 9.44
CA ASP A 51 -4.82 9.27 10.03
C ASP A 51 -4.87 7.76 9.76
N MET A 52 -4.59 7.34 8.53
CA MET A 52 -4.50 5.92 8.18
C MET A 52 -3.39 5.21 8.97
N GLY A 53 -2.25 5.87 9.18
CA GLY A 53 -1.18 5.36 10.02
C GLY A 53 -1.59 5.20 11.49
N ALA A 54 -2.35 6.16 12.03
CA ALA A 54 -2.90 6.11 13.37
C ALA A 54 -3.90 4.95 13.55
N GLU A 55 -4.80 4.74 12.58
CA GLU A 55 -5.76 3.63 12.61
C GLU A 55 -5.06 2.28 12.61
N MET A 56 -4.01 2.10 11.80
CA MET A 56 -3.22 0.87 11.79
C MET A 56 -2.57 0.60 13.16
N LEU A 57 -2.01 1.63 13.80
CA LEU A 57 -1.43 1.53 15.13
C LEU A 57 -2.49 1.20 16.20
N GLU A 58 -3.66 1.81 16.11
CA GLU A 58 -4.78 1.51 16.98
C GLU A 58 -5.20 0.04 16.85
N PHE A 59 -5.35 -0.45 15.60
CA PHE A 59 -5.68 -1.83 15.34
C PHE A 59 -4.68 -2.81 15.96
N TYR A 60 -3.37 -2.56 15.81
CA TYR A 60 -2.33 -3.38 16.44
C TYR A 60 -2.43 -3.36 17.96
N THR A 61 -2.65 -2.19 18.55
CA THR A 61 -2.77 -2.05 20.01
C THR A 61 -3.96 -2.84 20.54
N GLN A 62 -5.11 -2.75 19.88
CA GLN A 62 -6.31 -3.50 20.24
C GLN A 62 -6.10 -5.02 20.10
N ARG A 63 -5.36 -5.47 19.08
CA ARG A 63 -5.03 -6.89 18.89
C ARG A 63 -4.19 -7.45 20.02
N VAL A 64 -3.17 -6.68 20.46
CA VAL A 64 -2.32 -7.04 21.60
C VAL A 64 -3.13 -7.11 22.88
N GLN A 65 -4.03 -6.15 23.11
CA GLN A 65 -4.90 -6.18 24.29
C GLN A 65 -5.81 -7.41 24.27
N ALA A 66 -6.37 -7.77 23.11
CA ALA A 66 -7.19 -8.98 22.98
C ALA A 66 -6.39 -10.27 23.27
N ASP A 67 -5.10 -10.34 22.91
CA ASP A 67 -4.23 -11.47 23.26
C ASP A 67 -4.00 -11.56 24.77
N VAL A 68 -3.73 -10.43 25.42
CA VAL A 68 -3.55 -10.38 26.87
C VAL A 68 -4.82 -10.84 27.59
N ASP A 69 -5.98 -10.37 27.14
CA ASP A 69 -7.27 -10.77 27.69
C ASP A 69 -7.54 -12.28 27.49
N LEU A 70 -7.19 -12.81 26.32
CA LEU A 70 -7.29 -14.24 26.03
C LEU A 70 -6.43 -15.05 27.00
N TYR A 71 -5.14 -14.72 27.14
CA TYR A 71 -4.26 -15.44 28.04
C TYR A 71 -4.67 -15.31 29.50
N HIS A 72 -5.12 -14.12 29.91
CA HIS A 72 -5.64 -13.92 31.25
C HIS A 72 -6.83 -14.85 31.53
N LYS A 73 -7.78 -14.97 30.58
CA LYS A 73 -8.92 -15.90 30.71
C LYS A 73 -8.48 -17.36 30.72
N LEU A 74 -7.57 -17.75 29.81
CA LEU A 74 -7.07 -19.13 29.73
C LEU A 74 -6.32 -19.57 30.99
N LEU A 75 -5.59 -18.66 31.65
CA LEU A 75 -4.90 -18.96 32.92
C LEU A 75 -5.85 -19.22 34.10
N HIS A 76 -7.08 -18.69 34.04
CA HIS A 76 -8.10 -18.89 35.08
C HIS A 76 -9.11 -20.00 34.75
N CYS A 77 -9.01 -20.56 33.54
CA CYS A 77 -9.88 -21.60 33.02
C CYS A 77 -9.71 -22.90 33.80
N LYS A 78 -10.81 -23.54 34.20
CA LYS A 78 -10.78 -24.74 35.05
C LYS A 78 -11.04 -26.04 34.31
N ASP A 79 -11.65 -25.96 33.14
CA ASP A 79 -11.98 -27.13 32.31
C ASP A 79 -11.90 -26.86 30.81
N LEU A 80 -11.99 -27.94 30.02
CA LEU A 80 -11.82 -27.88 28.57
C LEU A 80 -13.00 -27.21 27.86
N HIS A 81 -14.20 -27.24 28.44
CA HIS A 81 -15.38 -26.62 27.84
C HIS A 81 -15.26 -25.09 27.90
N GLU A 82 -14.93 -24.56 29.08
CA GLU A 82 -14.68 -23.14 29.29
C GLU A 82 -13.56 -22.63 28.35
N MET A 83 -12.52 -23.45 28.13
CA MET A 83 -11.44 -23.13 27.20
C MET A 83 -11.94 -22.99 25.74
N GLN A 84 -12.82 -23.91 25.30
CA GLN A 84 -13.38 -23.88 23.95
C GLN A 84 -14.27 -22.66 23.74
N GLU A 85 -15.07 -22.28 24.74
CA GLU A 85 -15.88 -21.06 24.69
C GLU A 85 -15.02 -19.81 24.59
N ILE A 86 -13.99 -19.69 25.45
CA ILE A 86 -13.05 -18.56 25.43
C ILE A 86 -12.39 -18.41 24.06
N GLN A 87 -11.91 -19.51 23.46
CA GLN A 87 -11.28 -19.50 22.15
C GLN A 87 -12.28 -19.17 21.03
N GLY A 88 -13.50 -19.71 21.10
CA GLY A 88 -14.57 -19.42 20.15
C GLY A 88 -14.95 -17.94 20.12
N GLU A 89 -15.16 -17.35 21.30
CA GLU A 89 -15.42 -15.92 21.43
C GLU A 89 -14.28 -15.06 20.88
N PHE A 90 -13.04 -15.45 21.17
CA PHE A 90 -11.86 -14.74 20.70
C PHE A 90 -11.78 -14.76 19.16
N LEU A 91 -11.99 -15.93 18.55
CA LEU A 91 -11.97 -16.07 17.09
C LEU A 91 -13.09 -15.26 16.43
N GLN A 92 -14.31 -15.33 16.98
CA GLN A 92 -15.44 -14.57 16.45
C GLN A 92 -15.17 -13.06 16.52
N ARG A 93 -14.63 -12.58 17.66
CA ARG A 93 -14.26 -11.17 17.81
C ARG A 93 -13.16 -10.77 16.83
N ALA A 94 -12.15 -11.62 16.62
CA ALA A 94 -11.09 -11.37 15.65
C ALA A 94 -11.66 -11.22 14.22
N ILE A 95 -12.52 -12.14 13.78
CA ILE A 95 -13.15 -12.09 12.45
C ILE A 95 -13.93 -10.79 12.24
N ASN A 96 -14.75 -10.40 13.22
CA ASN A 96 -15.53 -9.17 13.13
C ASN A 96 -14.62 -7.95 13.00
N ARG A 97 -13.58 -7.86 13.84
CA ARG A 97 -12.61 -6.77 13.85
C ARG A 97 -11.86 -6.65 12.52
N TYR A 98 -11.33 -7.74 11.98
CA TYR A 98 -10.64 -7.70 10.68
C TYR A 98 -11.57 -7.25 9.55
N THR A 99 -12.84 -7.64 9.60
CA THR A 99 -13.85 -7.22 8.61
C THR A 99 -14.12 -5.72 8.72
N GLU A 100 -14.30 -5.21 9.93
CA GLU A 100 -14.50 -3.77 10.21
C GLU A 100 -13.30 -2.93 9.76
N GLU A 101 -12.08 -3.34 10.14
CA GLU A 101 -10.85 -2.64 9.77
C GLU A 101 -10.58 -2.62 8.28
N THR A 102 -10.86 -3.74 7.59
CA THR A 102 -10.77 -3.76 6.13
C THR A 102 -11.71 -2.74 5.50
N GLY A 103 -12.94 -2.62 6.04
CA GLY A 103 -13.90 -1.60 5.62
C GLY A 103 -13.38 -0.18 5.82
N LYS A 104 -12.82 0.11 7.00
CA LYS A 104 -12.23 1.42 7.31
C LYS A 104 -11.06 1.76 6.39
N ILE A 105 -10.13 0.83 6.18
CA ILE A 105 -8.96 1.05 5.31
C ILE A 105 -9.40 1.34 3.87
N ILE A 106 -10.40 0.62 3.35
CA ILE A 106 -10.95 0.90 2.02
C ILE A 106 -11.51 2.32 1.95
N GLU A 107 -12.23 2.76 2.96
CA GLU A 107 -12.82 4.10 3.00
C GLU A 107 -11.78 5.21 3.15
N MET A 108 -10.79 5.01 4.01
CA MET A 108 -9.63 5.91 4.15
C MET A 108 -8.82 5.96 2.86
N SER A 109 -8.62 4.84 2.17
CA SER A 109 -7.89 4.77 0.90
C SER A 109 -8.62 5.49 -0.23
N LYS A 110 -9.95 5.35 -0.32
CA LYS A 110 -10.77 6.13 -1.27
C LYS A 110 -10.64 7.62 -0.99
N SER A 111 -10.69 8.01 0.28
CA SER A 111 -10.55 9.40 0.71
C SER A 111 -9.15 9.97 0.43
N ALA A 112 -8.10 9.15 0.57
CA ALA A 112 -6.71 9.54 0.28
C ALA A 112 -6.41 9.60 -1.22
N MET A 113 -7.09 8.79 -2.04
CA MET A 113 -6.91 8.79 -3.50
C MET A 113 -7.84 9.77 -4.24
N GLY A 114 -8.98 10.12 -3.64
CA GLY A 114 -9.89 11.14 -4.14
C GLY A 114 -9.43 12.52 -3.71
N GLY A 115 -8.65 13.20 -4.55
CA GLY A 115 -8.48 14.65 -4.45
C GLY A 115 -9.88 15.30 -4.42
N GLY A 116 -10.14 16.12 -3.41
CA GLY A 116 -11.48 16.47 -2.95
C GLY A 116 -12.53 16.76 -4.03
N SER A 117 -13.70 16.18 -3.83
CA SER A 117 -15.02 16.78 -4.07
C SER A 117 -15.99 16.20 -3.07
#